data_AF-A0A256BRA9-F1
#
_entry.id   AF-A0A256BRA9-F1
#
_cell.length_a   1.000
_cell.length_b   1.000
_cell.length_c   1.000
_cell.angle_alpha   90.00
_cell.angle_beta   90.00
_cell.angle_gamma   90.00
#
_symmetry.space_group_name_H-M   'P 1'
#
loop_
_entity.id
_entity.type
_entity.pdbx_description
1 polymer ?
#
loop_
_entity_poly.entity_id
_entity_poly.type
_entity_poly.pdbx_seq_one_letter_code
_entity_poly.pdbx_strand_id
1 'polypeptide(L)'
;MKISSNNMSYFNPPRVGETYQQNLTLNNKGGLWFQSFLVSEDSNQESPGSKFQKHIPAAQTDKILQAMASYFRKPYDEIRATDIGIWELELTNTDGEMYRYEGSLCANFIVDGVDLSDLIRDTLGMYELIVFDDHGTDDRIQNITVHYKGLTEIHTRMADYFEDNLPWDTYDEQIVIDRMSGMLRILQTIGQTGTITHTYQMGKMVSSLLNEIYLDRLFSDQEPIQRITKDAPSEDDDYTITITYDKQPEKIIYGSFENGDLPNRWGSFVETLQFFLESYGLGKVLNPRIFGKRKRRLGEYIFCSVVFSDSEKSYYYLSNSDTILEGDHVQVPVGNDGQTIGARVVDINYYTAEAVPFPIDQIKYIVED
;
A
#
# COMPACT_ATOMS: atom_id res chain seq x y z
N MET A 1 -1.73 26.37 13.03
CA MET A 1 -1.37 24.95 13.12
C MET A 1 0.12 24.84 13.31
N LYS A 2 0.55 23.99 14.23
CA LYS A 2 1.94 23.56 14.38
C LYS A 2 1.93 22.04 14.50
N ILE A 3 2.70 21.35 13.68
CA ILE A 3 2.89 19.90 13.77
C ILE A 3 4.37 19.59 13.96
N SER A 4 4.67 18.72 14.92
CA SER A 4 5.96 18.08 15.11
C SER A 4 5.81 16.61 14.77
N SER A 5 6.72 16.07 13.97
CA SER A 5 6.73 14.66 13.60
C SER A 5 8.12 14.12 13.87
N ASN A 6 8.22 12.99 14.58
CA ASN A 6 9.47 12.32 14.91
C ASN A 6 9.38 10.87 14.47
N ASN A 7 10.18 10.47 13.48
CA ASN A 7 10.12 9.14 12.87
C ASN A 7 11.17 8.16 13.40
N MET A 8 11.68 8.39 14.61
CA MET A 8 12.46 7.37 15.30
C MET A 8 11.59 6.13 15.53
N SER A 9 11.91 5.04 14.83
CA SER A 9 11.21 3.75 14.89
C SER A 9 12.15 2.64 15.35
N TYR A 10 11.58 1.51 15.79
CA TYR A 10 12.36 0.34 16.20
C TYR A 10 12.85 -0.47 15.00
N PHE A 11 11.98 -0.71 14.01
CA PHE A 11 12.26 -1.62 12.89
C PHE A 11 13.05 -0.99 11.74
N ASN A 12 12.81 0.28 11.43
CA ASN A 12 13.48 0.97 10.33
C ASN A 12 13.85 2.41 10.74
N PRO A 13 14.74 2.59 11.72
CA PRO A 13 15.13 3.92 12.17
C PRO A 13 15.83 4.70 11.04
N PRO A 14 15.71 6.05 11.05
CA PRO A 14 16.49 6.90 10.16
C PRO A 14 18.00 6.68 10.39
N ARG A 15 18.75 6.63 9.29
CA ARG A 15 20.22 6.48 9.27
C ARG A 15 20.88 7.82 9.59
N VAL A 16 22.16 7.79 9.98
CA VAL A 16 22.97 9.00 10.17
C VAL A 16 22.88 9.90 8.92
N GLY A 17 22.58 11.17 9.13
CA GLY A 17 22.34 12.15 8.06
C GLY A 17 20.91 12.22 7.53
N GLU A 18 20.04 11.25 7.83
CA GLU A 18 18.62 11.30 7.49
C GLU A 18 17.82 12.10 8.53
N THR A 19 16.66 12.61 8.13
CA THR A 19 15.80 13.41 9.02
C THR A 19 15.10 12.51 10.02
N TYR A 20 15.26 12.80 11.33
CA TYR A 20 14.51 12.12 12.39
C TYR A 20 13.32 12.92 12.93
N GLN A 21 13.35 14.25 12.79
CA GLN A 21 12.27 15.12 13.28
C GLN A 21 12.03 16.29 12.33
N GLN A 22 10.76 16.67 12.20
CA GLN A 22 10.32 17.84 11.45
C GLN A 22 9.33 18.67 12.26
N ASN A 23 9.41 19.99 12.10
CA ASN A 23 8.48 20.95 12.66
C ASN A 23 7.92 21.81 11.52
N LEU A 24 6.61 21.74 11.32
CA LEU A 24 5.90 22.50 10.30
C LEU A 24 4.86 23.41 10.97
N THR A 25 4.88 24.70 10.68
CA THR A 25 3.90 25.66 11.20
C THR A 25 3.23 26.41 10.06
N LEU A 26 1.91 26.50 10.11
CA LEU A 26 1.06 27.23 9.17
C LEU A 26 0.12 28.18 9.92
N ASN A 27 -0.13 29.36 9.35
CA ASN A 27 -1.17 30.27 9.84
C ASN A 27 -2.16 30.66 8.74
N ASN A 28 -3.30 31.22 9.15
CA ASN A 28 -4.38 31.68 8.25
C ASN A 28 -4.04 32.94 7.44
N LYS A 29 -2.80 33.43 7.51
CA LYS A 29 -2.31 34.58 6.75
C LYS A 29 -1.28 34.15 5.72
N GLY A 30 -1.19 32.87 5.35
CA GLY A 30 -0.22 32.38 4.36
C GLY A 30 1.20 32.19 4.89
N GLY A 31 1.45 32.36 6.19
CA GLY A 31 2.76 32.13 6.80
C GLY A 31 3.06 30.63 6.94
N LEU A 32 4.23 30.21 6.46
CA LEU A 32 4.75 28.86 6.54
C LEU A 32 6.18 28.87 7.11
N TRP A 33 6.40 28.09 8.17
CA TRP A 33 7.71 27.85 8.78
C TRP A 33 8.01 26.36 8.79
N PHE A 34 9.26 26.01 8.48
CA PHE A 34 9.74 24.63 8.48
C PHE A 34 11.12 24.54 9.12
N GLN A 35 11.34 23.47 9.90
CA GLN A 35 12.63 23.07 10.44
C GLN A 35 12.69 21.53 10.47
N SER A 36 13.79 20.94 9.99
CA SER A 36 14.10 19.52 10.22
C SER A 36 15.35 19.33 11.09
N PHE A 37 15.50 18.12 11.63
CA PHE A 37 16.64 17.68 12.42
C PHE A 37 17.11 16.32 11.91
N LEU A 38 18.41 16.15 11.78
CA LEU A 38 19.05 14.97 11.21
C LEU A 38 19.62 14.09 12.32
N VAL A 39 19.70 12.78 12.07
CA VAL A 39 20.40 11.84 12.95
C VAL A 39 21.88 12.16 12.92
N SER A 40 22.45 12.43 14.09
CA SER A 40 23.88 12.68 14.29
C SER A 40 24.64 11.39 14.58
N GLU A 41 25.95 11.37 14.30
CA GLU A 41 26.83 10.32 14.83
C GLU A 41 26.98 10.42 16.35
N ASP A 42 26.94 11.64 16.89
CA ASP A 42 26.95 11.91 18.34
C ASP A 42 25.53 12.16 18.84
N SER A 43 24.94 11.14 19.47
CA SER A 43 23.58 11.20 20.05
C SER A 43 23.34 12.35 21.05
N ASN A 44 24.39 13.01 21.53
CA ASN A 44 24.27 14.15 22.46
C ASN A 44 24.18 15.52 21.75
N GLN A 45 24.22 15.57 20.43
CA GLN A 45 24.18 16.82 19.67
C GLN A 45 23.01 16.84 18.68
N GLU A 46 22.19 17.89 18.77
CA GLU A 46 21.23 18.20 17.72
C GLU A 46 21.96 18.52 16.41
N SER A 47 21.66 17.79 15.35
CA SER A 47 22.11 18.13 13.99
C SER A 47 20.99 18.84 13.25
N PRO A 48 21.02 20.18 13.13
CA PRO A 48 19.97 20.90 12.43
C PRO A 48 19.99 20.57 10.93
N GLY A 49 18.82 20.24 10.40
CA GLY A 49 18.59 20.07 8.97
C GLY A 49 18.10 21.37 8.31
N SER A 50 17.22 21.22 7.33
CA SER A 50 16.67 22.34 6.56
C SER A 50 15.83 23.27 7.44
N LYS A 51 15.98 24.58 7.24
CA LYS A 51 15.18 25.61 7.90
C LYS A 51 14.78 26.70 6.92
N PHE A 52 13.49 27.03 6.87
CA PHE A 52 13.05 28.21 6.13
C PHE A 52 11.74 28.79 6.67
N GLN A 53 11.48 30.02 6.26
CA GLN A 53 10.20 30.69 6.41
C GLN A 53 9.81 31.27 5.05
N LYS A 54 8.58 31.00 4.61
CA LYS A 54 8.05 31.57 3.37
C LYS A 54 6.59 31.99 3.54
N HIS A 55 6.14 32.83 2.62
CA HIS A 55 4.74 33.16 2.46
C HIS A 55 4.19 32.39 1.26
N ILE A 56 3.06 31.72 1.45
CA ILE A 56 2.36 30.96 0.41
C ILE A 56 0.96 31.56 0.19
N PRO A 57 0.31 31.31 -0.96
CA PRO A 57 -1.05 31.79 -1.20
C PRO A 57 -2.00 31.42 -0.06
N ALA A 58 -2.78 32.38 0.44
CA ALA A 58 -3.72 32.15 1.55
C ALA A 58 -4.69 31.00 1.27
N ALA A 59 -5.10 30.81 0.01
CA ALA A 59 -5.94 29.70 -0.41
C ALA A 59 -5.31 28.31 -0.11
N GLN A 60 -3.97 28.18 -0.18
CA GLN A 60 -3.27 26.94 0.16
C GLN A 60 -3.32 26.68 1.66
N THR A 61 -3.05 27.70 2.50
CA THR A 61 -3.17 27.57 3.95
C THR A 61 -4.60 27.31 4.39
N ASP A 62 -5.57 27.99 3.78
CA ASP A 62 -6.97 27.83 4.11
C ASP A 62 -7.45 26.41 3.79
N LYS A 63 -7.06 25.87 2.64
CA LYS A 63 -7.36 24.48 2.25
C LYS A 63 -6.88 23.48 3.30
N ILE A 64 -5.62 23.60 3.74
CA ILE A 64 -5.04 22.72 4.76
C ILE A 64 -5.76 22.91 6.10
N LEU A 65 -5.88 24.16 6.58
CA LEU A 65 -6.48 24.46 7.89
C LEU A 65 -7.96 24.05 7.98
N GLN A 66 -8.72 24.18 6.89
CA GLN A 66 -10.11 23.72 6.82
C GLN A 66 -10.23 22.20 6.89
N ALA A 67 -9.37 21.47 6.17
CA ALA A 67 -9.36 20.00 6.22
C ALA A 67 -9.00 19.50 7.63
N MET A 68 -7.97 20.08 8.24
CA MET A 68 -7.56 19.80 9.62
C MET A 68 -8.70 20.06 10.60
N ALA A 69 -9.37 21.22 10.51
CA ALA A 69 -10.50 21.55 11.36
C ALA A 69 -11.71 20.61 11.12
N SER A 70 -11.95 20.18 9.89
CA SER A 70 -13.05 19.27 9.55
C SER A 70 -12.87 17.89 10.18
N TYR A 71 -11.63 17.40 10.24
CA TYR A 71 -11.27 16.12 10.87
C TYR A 71 -11.27 16.23 12.40
N PHE A 72 -10.43 17.10 12.96
CA PHE A 72 -10.15 17.18 14.40
C PHE A 72 -11.23 17.87 15.25
N ARG A 73 -12.32 18.36 14.66
CA ARG A 73 -13.51 18.81 15.40
C ARG A 73 -14.29 17.66 16.04
N LYS A 74 -14.04 16.43 15.62
CA LYS A 74 -14.59 15.20 16.21
C LYS A 74 -13.50 14.52 17.05
N PRO A 75 -13.87 13.64 17.98
CA PRO A 75 -12.92 12.67 18.51
C PRO A 75 -12.24 11.96 17.34
N TYR A 76 -10.91 11.85 17.41
CA TYR A 76 -10.12 11.08 16.45
C TYR A 76 -9.74 9.75 17.10
N ASP A 77 -9.60 8.71 16.30
CA ASP A 77 -9.11 7.42 16.78
C ASP A 77 -7.60 7.55 17.03
N GLU A 78 -7.23 7.53 18.30
CA GLU A 78 -5.84 7.61 18.70
C GLU A 78 -5.17 6.25 18.47
N ILE A 79 -4.47 6.11 17.34
CA ILE A 79 -3.65 4.93 17.08
C ILE A 79 -2.36 5.05 17.86
N ARG A 80 -2.13 4.07 18.76
CA ARG A 80 -0.91 3.96 19.55
C ARG A 80 -0.17 2.68 19.18
N ALA A 81 0.90 2.84 18.42
CA ALA A 81 1.90 1.82 18.13
C ALA A 81 3.19 2.15 18.89
N THR A 82 3.87 1.11 19.39
CA THR A 82 5.03 1.26 20.29
C THR A 82 6.37 1.24 19.57
N ASP A 83 6.37 0.81 18.32
CA ASP A 83 7.53 0.47 17.49
C ASP A 83 7.75 1.47 16.34
N ILE A 84 6.90 2.47 16.23
CA ILE A 84 6.98 3.54 15.23
C ILE A 84 7.05 4.91 15.88
N GLY A 85 7.43 5.91 15.09
CA GLY A 85 7.54 7.28 15.54
C GLY A 85 6.19 7.93 15.90
N ILE A 86 6.24 9.17 16.36
CA ILE A 86 5.09 9.92 16.86
C ILE A 86 4.94 11.28 16.18
N TRP A 87 3.74 11.83 16.26
CA TRP A 87 3.46 13.20 15.89
C TRP A 87 2.70 13.92 17.00
N GLU A 88 2.91 15.23 17.08
CA GLU A 88 2.23 16.15 17.98
C GLU A 88 1.66 17.32 17.15
N LEU A 89 0.40 17.66 17.37
CA LEU A 89 -0.31 18.69 16.64
C LEU A 89 -0.92 19.71 17.60
N GLU A 90 -0.64 20.98 17.35
CA GLU A 90 -1.31 22.12 17.97
C GLU A 90 -2.16 22.87 16.94
N LEU A 91 -3.46 22.99 17.22
CA LEU A 91 -4.40 23.81 16.47
C LEU A 91 -4.85 24.99 17.33
N THR A 92 -4.87 26.18 16.73
CA THR A 92 -5.37 27.40 17.40
C THR A 92 -6.54 27.91 16.61
N ASN A 93 -7.70 28.06 17.26
CA ASN A 93 -8.91 28.59 16.61
C ASN A 93 -8.84 30.13 16.49
N THR A 94 -9.88 30.72 15.90
CA THR A 94 -9.98 32.17 15.70
C THR A 94 -10.11 32.97 16.98
N ASP A 95 -10.56 32.33 18.07
CA ASP A 95 -10.70 32.93 19.40
C ASP A 95 -9.40 32.86 20.22
N GLY A 96 -8.37 32.22 19.66
CA GLY A 96 -7.06 32.06 20.30
C GLY A 96 -6.96 30.84 21.22
N GLU A 97 -7.99 30.00 21.29
CA GLU A 97 -7.94 28.75 22.06
C GLU A 97 -7.09 27.71 21.35
N MET A 98 -6.28 26.99 22.12
CA MET A 98 -5.36 25.96 21.63
C MET A 98 -5.88 24.57 21.96
N TYR A 99 -5.80 23.68 20.97
CA TYR A 99 -6.14 22.27 21.04
C TYR A 99 -4.90 21.45 20.70
N ARG A 100 -4.67 20.37 21.46
CA ARG A 100 -3.51 19.48 21.29
C ARG A 100 -3.96 18.07 20.97
N TYR A 101 -3.23 17.44 20.07
CA TYR A 101 -3.46 16.08 19.60
C TYR A 101 -2.10 15.40 19.44
N GLU A 102 -2.08 14.09 19.62
CA GLU A 102 -0.88 13.27 19.44
C GLU A 102 -1.24 11.89 18.89
N GLY A 103 -0.28 11.19 18.31
CA GLY A 103 -0.48 9.83 17.85
C GLY A 103 0.78 9.23 17.25
N SER A 104 0.68 7.97 16.84
CA SER A 104 1.76 7.29 16.14
C SER A 104 1.75 7.59 14.63
N LEU A 105 2.92 7.52 13.99
CA LEU A 105 3.14 7.78 12.56
C LEU A 105 2.64 6.64 11.65
N CYS A 106 1.37 6.26 11.81
CA CYS A 106 0.67 5.32 10.94
C CYS A 106 -0.77 5.77 10.69
N ALA A 107 -1.05 7.05 10.94
CA ALA A 107 -2.39 7.59 10.82
C ALA A 107 -2.76 7.81 9.35
N ASN A 108 -3.96 7.35 8.99
CA ASN A 108 -4.57 7.58 7.68
C ASN A 108 -5.83 8.44 7.87
N PHE A 109 -5.64 9.75 7.90
CA PHE A 109 -6.69 10.70 8.24
C PHE A 109 -7.41 11.15 6.97
N ILE A 110 -8.50 10.48 6.64
CA ILE A 110 -9.26 10.73 5.42
C ILE A 110 -10.26 11.88 5.61
N VAL A 111 -10.17 12.90 4.76
CA VAL A 111 -11.17 13.97 4.61
C VAL A 111 -11.59 14.03 3.14
N ASP A 112 -12.89 13.86 2.87
CA ASP A 112 -13.45 13.86 1.52
C ASP A 112 -12.75 12.90 0.54
N GLY A 113 -12.31 11.74 1.05
CA GLY A 113 -11.62 10.71 0.27
C GLY A 113 -10.14 11.00 0.00
N VAL A 114 -9.54 11.98 0.69
CA VAL A 114 -8.11 12.33 0.58
C VAL A 114 -7.46 12.25 1.96
N ASP A 115 -6.31 11.59 2.04
CA ASP A 115 -5.50 11.59 3.26
C ASP A 115 -4.93 12.98 3.56
N LEU A 116 -4.88 13.37 4.84
CA LEU A 116 -4.40 14.69 5.26
C LEU A 116 -2.90 14.88 5.03
N SER A 117 -2.07 13.84 5.20
CA SER A 117 -0.63 13.94 4.92
C SER A 117 -0.40 14.19 3.44
N ASP A 118 -1.06 13.43 2.57
CA ASP A 118 -1.03 13.64 1.12
C ASP A 118 -1.54 15.02 0.72
N LEU A 119 -2.66 15.46 1.32
CA LEU A 119 -3.21 16.80 1.08
C LEU A 119 -2.19 17.91 1.38
N ILE A 120 -1.47 17.78 2.49
CA ILE A 120 -0.44 18.74 2.92
C ILE A 120 0.74 18.70 1.95
N ARG A 121 1.28 17.52 1.64
CA ARG A 121 2.41 17.36 0.69
C ARG A 121 2.08 17.95 -0.67
N ASP A 122 0.94 17.57 -1.26
CA ASP A 122 0.48 18.04 -2.57
C ASP A 122 0.27 19.55 -2.59
N THR A 123 -0.34 20.10 -1.52
CA THR A 123 -0.66 21.53 -1.46
C THR A 123 0.60 22.39 -1.28
N LEU A 124 1.60 21.89 -0.54
CA LEU A 124 2.84 22.61 -0.27
C LEU A 124 3.95 22.33 -1.31
N GLY A 125 3.82 21.26 -2.10
CA GLY A 125 4.87 20.74 -2.97
C GLY A 125 6.09 20.22 -2.19
N MET A 126 5.85 19.70 -0.98
CA MET A 126 6.88 19.23 -0.05
C MET A 126 6.63 17.76 0.28
N TYR A 127 7.09 16.87 -0.59
CA TYR A 127 6.83 15.43 -0.48
C TYR A 127 7.71 14.74 0.57
N GLU A 128 8.77 15.40 1.03
CA GLU A 128 9.65 14.94 2.09
C GLU A 128 9.03 15.07 3.50
N LEU A 129 7.84 15.65 3.61
CA LEU A 129 7.19 15.84 4.90
C LEU A 129 6.73 14.51 5.50
N ILE A 130 7.07 14.27 6.77
CA ILE A 130 6.68 13.10 7.57
C ILE A 130 5.19 13.19 7.98
N VAL A 131 4.75 14.36 8.45
CA VAL A 131 3.37 14.66 8.87
C VAL A 131 2.77 13.62 9.85
N PHE A 132 1.85 12.76 9.41
CA PHE A 132 1.10 11.82 10.27
C PHE A 132 1.41 10.34 10.00
N ASP A 133 2.13 10.02 8.93
CA ASP A 133 2.25 8.65 8.39
C ASP A 133 3.69 8.23 8.06
N ASP A 134 4.69 9.11 8.22
CA ASP A 134 6.11 8.85 7.86
C ASP A 134 6.34 8.42 6.40
N HIS A 135 5.36 8.65 5.53
CA HIS A 135 5.51 8.35 4.10
C HIS A 135 6.19 9.49 3.33
N GLY A 136 6.96 10.33 4.03
CA GLY A 136 7.73 11.41 3.43
C GLY A 136 8.91 10.85 2.67
N THR A 137 9.08 11.26 1.42
CA THR A 137 10.17 10.78 0.56
C THR A 137 11.08 11.93 0.15
N ASP A 138 12.37 11.86 0.48
CA ASP A 138 13.37 12.87 0.11
C ASP A 138 13.69 12.89 -1.39
N ASP A 139 13.44 11.77 -2.07
CA ASP A 139 13.35 11.64 -3.53
C ASP A 139 12.16 10.75 -3.89
N ARG A 140 11.68 10.78 -5.13
CA ARG A 140 10.55 9.95 -5.56
C ARG A 140 10.90 9.16 -6.80
N ILE A 141 10.62 7.85 -6.74
CA ILE A 141 10.65 7.00 -7.92
C ILE A 141 9.60 7.49 -8.91
N GLN A 142 10.03 7.81 -10.13
CA GLN A 142 9.15 8.18 -11.24
C GLN A 142 8.75 6.96 -12.07
N ASN A 143 9.69 6.06 -12.32
CA ASN A 143 9.45 4.87 -13.12
C ASN A 143 10.29 3.70 -12.59
N ILE A 144 9.69 2.51 -12.60
CA ILE A 144 10.39 1.23 -12.53
C ILE A 144 10.04 0.44 -13.78
N THR A 145 11.05 -0.02 -14.49
CA THR A 145 10.90 -0.98 -15.58
C THR A 145 11.69 -2.23 -15.24
N VAL A 146 11.03 -3.37 -15.16
CA VAL A 146 11.65 -4.69 -15.10
C VAL A 146 11.51 -5.31 -16.49
N HIS A 147 12.60 -5.78 -17.06
CA HIS A 147 12.62 -6.57 -18.29
C HIS A 147 13.27 -7.90 -17.98
N TYR A 148 12.62 -9.01 -18.34
CA TYR A 148 13.11 -10.36 -18.14
C TYR A 148 13.05 -11.13 -19.46
N LYS A 149 14.05 -11.97 -19.71
CA LYS A 149 14.15 -12.87 -20.84
C LYS A 149 14.46 -14.29 -20.35
N GLY A 150 13.83 -15.27 -20.97
CA GLY A 150 14.06 -16.66 -20.63
C GLY A 150 13.39 -17.63 -21.60
N LEU A 151 13.18 -18.85 -21.13
CA LEU A 151 12.41 -19.89 -21.82
C LEU A 151 11.17 -20.22 -20.99
N THR A 152 10.02 -20.39 -21.64
CA THR A 152 8.77 -20.78 -20.96
C THR A 152 8.17 -22.03 -21.58
N GLU A 153 7.55 -22.87 -20.74
CA GLU A 153 6.79 -24.01 -21.22
C GLU A 153 5.44 -23.57 -21.80
N ILE A 154 5.12 -24.01 -23.02
CA ILE A 154 3.88 -23.67 -23.71
C ILE A 154 2.73 -24.54 -23.19
N HIS A 155 2.04 -24.06 -22.16
CA HIS A 155 0.82 -24.71 -21.65
C HIS A 155 -0.39 -24.31 -22.49
N THR A 156 -0.58 -24.94 -23.65
CA THR A 156 -1.81 -24.73 -24.45
C THR A 156 -2.80 -25.88 -24.25
N ARG A 157 -4.07 -25.53 -24.08
CA ARG A 157 -5.21 -26.44 -24.31
C ARG A 157 -5.32 -26.90 -25.78
N MET A 158 -4.44 -26.37 -26.64
CA MET A 158 -4.36 -26.58 -28.09
C MET A 158 -3.09 -27.34 -28.50
N ALA A 159 -2.37 -27.96 -27.56
CA ALA A 159 -1.14 -28.70 -27.84
C ALA A 159 -1.34 -29.79 -28.93
N ASP A 160 -2.56 -30.28 -29.09
CA ASP A 160 -2.95 -31.24 -30.13
C ASP A 160 -2.86 -30.71 -31.58
N TYR A 161 -2.71 -29.39 -31.78
CA TYR A 161 -2.71 -28.76 -33.12
C TYR A 161 -1.33 -28.47 -33.71
N PHE A 162 -0.25 -28.65 -32.94
CA PHE A 162 1.10 -28.36 -33.40
C PHE A 162 1.95 -29.62 -33.37
N GLU A 163 2.06 -30.30 -34.52
CA GLU A 163 2.78 -31.58 -34.66
C GLU A 163 4.31 -31.48 -34.43
N ASP A 164 4.89 -30.27 -34.41
CA ASP A 164 6.35 -30.05 -34.34
C ASP A 164 6.83 -29.08 -33.23
N ASN A 165 6.00 -28.71 -32.25
CA ASN A 165 6.41 -27.72 -31.24
C ASN A 165 7.29 -28.32 -30.14
N LEU A 166 8.49 -27.76 -29.97
CA LEU A 166 9.26 -27.88 -28.73
C LEU A 166 8.34 -27.44 -27.57
N PRO A 167 8.37 -28.12 -26.41
CA PRO A 167 7.53 -27.74 -25.27
C PRO A 167 7.91 -26.36 -24.68
N TRP A 168 9.01 -25.76 -25.15
CA TRP A 168 9.56 -24.49 -24.68
C TRP A 168 9.62 -23.48 -25.83
N ASP A 169 9.24 -22.23 -25.55
CA ASP A 169 9.39 -21.08 -26.47
C ASP A 169 10.19 -19.97 -25.78
N THR A 170 10.67 -19.00 -26.57
CA THR A 170 11.30 -17.81 -26.00
C THR A 170 10.27 -16.99 -25.23
N TYR A 171 10.71 -16.41 -24.12
CA TYR A 171 9.88 -15.59 -23.27
C TYR A 171 10.55 -14.23 -23.05
N ASP A 172 9.77 -13.16 -23.24
CA ASP A 172 10.17 -11.79 -22.97
C ASP A 172 9.05 -11.12 -22.17
N GLU A 173 9.37 -10.65 -20.97
CA GLU A 173 8.42 -10.00 -20.07
C GLU A 173 8.89 -8.62 -19.65
N GLN A 174 8.01 -7.64 -19.75
CA GLN A 174 8.24 -6.28 -19.31
C GLN A 174 7.17 -5.82 -18.33
N ILE A 175 7.59 -5.43 -17.13
CA ILE A 175 6.76 -4.76 -16.12
C ILE A 175 7.16 -3.29 -16.10
N VAL A 176 6.21 -2.39 -16.29
CA VAL A 176 6.42 -0.93 -16.23
C VAL A 176 5.48 -0.34 -15.19
N ILE A 177 6.03 0.33 -14.18
CA ILE A 177 5.30 1.09 -13.17
C ILE A 177 5.68 2.55 -13.34
N ASP A 178 4.73 3.40 -13.73
CA ASP A 178 5.00 4.77 -14.15
C ASP A 178 4.13 5.79 -13.41
N ARG A 179 4.77 6.70 -12.67
CA ARG A 179 4.11 7.72 -11.85
C ARG A 179 3.37 8.74 -12.70
N MET A 180 3.99 9.23 -13.76
CA MET A 180 3.46 10.34 -14.56
C MET A 180 2.18 9.96 -15.28
N SER A 181 2.19 8.80 -15.95
CA SER A 181 0.99 8.25 -16.56
C SER A 181 0.05 7.66 -15.52
N GLY A 182 0.54 7.25 -14.35
CA GLY A 182 -0.28 6.62 -13.32
C GLY A 182 -0.66 5.19 -13.68
N MET A 183 0.24 4.49 -14.38
CA MET A 183 0.00 3.21 -15.02
C MET A 183 0.95 2.14 -14.49
N LEU A 184 0.40 0.94 -14.29
CA LEU A 184 1.17 -0.30 -14.19
C LEU A 184 0.83 -1.18 -15.40
N ARG A 185 1.84 -1.63 -16.13
CA ARG A 185 1.68 -2.50 -17.30
C ARG A 185 2.56 -3.73 -17.20
N ILE A 186 2.00 -4.89 -17.49
CA ILE A 186 2.73 -6.15 -17.65
C ILE A 186 2.52 -6.61 -19.09
N LEU A 187 3.60 -6.77 -19.82
CA LEU A 187 3.64 -7.22 -21.20
C LEU A 187 4.43 -8.52 -21.25
N GLN A 188 3.82 -9.60 -21.75
CA GLN A 188 4.46 -10.90 -21.90
C GLN A 188 4.42 -11.28 -23.38
N THR A 189 5.56 -11.67 -23.93
CA THR A 189 5.69 -12.15 -25.31
C THR A 189 6.23 -13.57 -25.27
N ILE A 190 5.47 -14.50 -25.85
CA ILE A 190 5.82 -15.92 -25.92
C ILE A 190 6.11 -16.23 -27.38
N GLY A 191 7.40 -16.20 -27.75
CA GLY A 191 7.94 -16.42 -29.10
C GLY A 191 7.01 -16.03 -30.24
N GLN A 192 6.59 -17.02 -31.04
CA GLN A 192 5.59 -16.82 -32.10
C GLN A 192 4.15 -17.08 -31.64
N THR A 193 3.96 -17.58 -30.42
CA THR A 193 2.65 -17.91 -29.85
C THR A 193 1.78 -16.67 -29.70
N GLY A 194 2.33 -15.57 -29.18
CA GLY A 194 1.62 -14.30 -29.09
C GLY A 194 2.04 -13.42 -27.92
N THR A 195 1.22 -12.40 -27.68
CA THR A 195 1.48 -11.34 -26.69
C THR A 195 0.29 -11.18 -25.76
N ILE A 196 0.57 -11.05 -24.46
CA ILE A 196 -0.41 -10.78 -23.40
C ILE A 196 -0.06 -9.43 -22.77
N THR A 197 -1.05 -8.56 -22.62
CA THR A 197 -0.87 -7.24 -21.99
C THR A 197 -1.92 -7.03 -20.91
N HIS A 198 -1.46 -6.76 -19.69
CA HIS A 198 -2.27 -6.26 -18.59
C HIS A 198 -1.94 -4.79 -18.36
N THR A 199 -2.96 -3.95 -18.17
CA THR A 199 -2.76 -2.50 -17.92
C THR A 199 -3.71 -2.04 -16.82
N TYR A 200 -3.13 -1.46 -15.77
CA TYR A 200 -3.82 -0.91 -14.60
C TYR A 200 -3.59 0.59 -14.57
N GLN A 201 -4.65 1.36 -14.83
CA GLN A 201 -4.61 2.82 -14.89
C GLN A 201 -5.17 3.40 -13.59
N MET A 202 -4.32 3.57 -12.58
CA MET A 202 -4.73 3.82 -11.19
C MET A 202 -3.86 4.91 -10.55
N GLY A 203 -3.85 6.13 -11.11
CA GLY A 203 -2.80 7.13 -10.87
C GLY A 203 -2.35 7.35 -9.43
N LYS A 204 -3.28 7.55 -8.48
CA LYS A 204 -2.92 7.68 -7.06
C LYS A 204 -2.35 6.40 -6.48
N MET A 205 -2.97 5.25 -6.74
CA MET A 205 -2.52 3.95 -6.23
C MET A 205 -1.15 3.55 -6.79
N VAL A 206 -0.87 3.84 -8.07
CA VAL A 206 0.46 3.62 -8.67
C VAL A 206 1.50 4.53 -8.02
N SER A 207 1.14 5.79 -7.73
CA SER A 207 2.02 6.71 -7.02
C SER A 207 2.33 6.23 -5.60
N SER A 208 1.32 5.70 -4.89
CA SER A 208 1.48 5.10 -3.56
C SER A 208 2.35 3.85 -3.60
N LEU A 209 2.15 2.96 -4.58
CA LEU A 209 2.99 1.77 -4.79
C LEU A 209 4.48 2.16 -4.96
N LEU A 210 4.75 3.19 -5.77
CA LEU A 210 6.12 3.69 -5.95
C LEU A 210 6.70 4.34 -4.69
N ASN A 211 5.86 4.95 -3.84
CA ASN A 211 6.31 5.48 -2.54
C ASN A 211 6.67 4.34 -1.58
N GLU A 212 5.85 3.29 -1.49
CA GLU A 212 6.10 2.11 -0.66
C GLU A 212 7.43 1.44 -1.04
N ILE A 213 7.65 1.20 -2.34
CA ILE A 213 8.92 0.64 -2.85
C ILE A 213 10.13 1.50 -2.46
N TYR A 214 9.98 2.82 -2.46
CA TYR A 214 11.03 3.75 -2.05
C TYR A 214 11.32 3.67 -0.55
N LEU A 215 10.27 3.77 0.28
CA LEU A 215 10.34 3.74 1.74
C LEU A 215 10.93 2.43 2.27
N ASP A 216 10.53 1.33 1.65
CA ASP A 216 11.05 0.00 1.98
C ASP A 216 12.48 -0.23 1.47
N ARG A 217 13.10 0.73 0.78
CA ARG A 217 14.49 0.63 0.32
C ARG A 217 14.75 -0.60 -0.54
N LEU A 218 13.74 -1.09 -1.28
CA LEU A 218 13.78 -2.39 -1.98
C LEU A 218 14.90 -2.51 -3.02
N PHE A 219 15.43 -1.38 -3.49
CA PHE A 219 16.57 -1.35 -4.41
C PHE A 219 17.73 -0.48 -3.90
N SER A 220 17.71 0.01 -2.66
CA SER A 220 18.64 1.06 -2.21
C SER A 220 20.04 0.53 -1.86
N ASP A 221 20.14 -0.64 -1.22
CA ASP A 221 21.41 -1.17 -0.70
C ASP A 221 22.24 -1.95 -1.74
N GLN A 222 21.81 -1.99 -3.00
CA GLN A 222 22.64 -2.53 -4.08
C GLN A 222 23.57 -1.42 -4.56
N GLU A 223 24.88 -1.58 -4.39
CA GLU A 223 25.87 -0.74 -5.06
C GLU A 223 25.46 -0.66 -6.54
N PRO A 224 25.29 0.55 -7.12
CA PRO A 224 25.11 0.65 -8.55
C PRO A 224 26.31 -0.05 -9.16
N ILE A 225 26.09 -1.16 -9.87
CA ILE A 225 27.15 -1.78 -10.64
C ILE A 225 27.50 -0.76 -11.71
N GLN A 226 28.54 0.04 -11.45
CA GLN A 226 29.10 0.95 -12.44
C GLN A 226 29.71 0.05 -13.52
N ARG A 227 28.93 -0.28 -14.56
CA ARG A 227 29.55 -0.69 -15.81
C ARG A 227 30.32 0.51 -16.32
N ILE A 228 31.64 0.48 -16.14
CA ILE A 228 32.57 1.26 -16.96
C ILE A 228 32.61 0.59 -18.34
N THR A 229 31.48 0.49 -19.03
CA THR A 229 31.44 0.05 -20.43
C THR A 229 30.16 0.56 -21.06
N LYS A 230 30.34 1.17 -22.24
CA LYS A 230 29.32 1.77 -23.10
C LYS A 230 28.36 0.76 -23.75
N ASP A 231 28.36 -0.49 -23.33
CA ASP A 231 27.70 -1.57 -24.04
C ASP A 231 26.37 -1.93 -23.38
N ALA A 232 25.36 -2.16 -24.23
CA ALA A 232 24.01 -2.59 -23.85
C ALA A 232 24.05 -3.90 -23.05
N PRO A 233 22.99 -4.23 -22.27
CA PRO A 233 22.82 -5.57 -21.69
C PRO A 233 23.16 -6.65 -22.72
N SER A 234 24.00 -7.62 -22.34
CA SER A 234 24.34 -8.72 -23.25
C SER A 234 23.20 -9.74 -23.27
N GLU A 235 23.25 -10.69 -24.20
CA GLU A 235 22.31 -11.82 -24.21
C GLU A 235 22.46 -12.73 -22.97
N ASP A 236 23.47 -12.51 -22.11
CA ASP A 236 23.72 -13.29 -20.89
C ASP A 236 23.02 -12.71 -19.63
N ASP A 237 22.44 -11.50 -19.71
CA ASP A 237 21.68 -10.89 -18.62
C ASP A 237 20.19 -11.31 -18.73
N ASP A 238 19.73 -12.23 -17.89
CA ASP A 238 18.34 -12.72 -17.92
C ASP A 238 17.33 -11.62 -17.54
N TYR A 239 17.73 -10.60 -16.78
CA TYR A 239 16.88 -9.47 -16.49
C TYR A 239 17.62 -8.13 -16.43
N THR A 240 16.86 -7.04 -16.59
CA THR A 240 17.27 -5.66 -16.38
C THR A 240 16.19 -4.93 -15.58
N ILE A 241 16.57 -4.18 -14.55
CA ILE A 241 15.69 -3.30 -13.79
C ILE A 241 16.21 -1.88 -13.92
N THR A 242 15.37 -0.99 -14.45
CA THR A 242 15.66 0.44 -14.59
C THR A 242 14.77 1.23 -13.65
N ILE A 243 15.36 2.12 -12.87
CA ILE A 243 14.67 2.96 -11.89
C ILE A 243 15.07 4.41 -12.13
N THR A 244 14.08 5.28 -12.30
CA THR A 244 14.29 6.73 -12.42
C THR A 244 13.67 7.45 -11.24
N TYR A 245 14.25 8.59 -10.89
CA TYR A 245 13.89 9.37 -9.71
C TYR A 245 13.71 10.85 -10.06
N ASP A 246 13.16 11.64 -9.13
CA ASP A 246 13.01 13.08 -9.30
C ASP A 246 14.37 13.80 -9.23
N LYS A 247 15.27 13.38 -8.33
CA LYS A 247 16.51 14.10 -8.02
C LYS A 247 17.77 13.31 -8.35
N GLN A 248 17.81 12.03 -7.99
CA GLN A 248 19.01 11.21 -8.17
C GLN A 248 19.11 10.64 -9.60
N PRO A 249 20.33 10.27 -10.03
CA PRO A 249 20.52 9.64 -11.34
C PRO A 249 19.71 8.36 -11.49
N GLU A 250 19.46 7.99 -12.76
CA GLU A 250 18.91 6.68 -13.09
C GLU A 250 19.78 5.56 -12.51
N LYS A 251 19.11 4.53 -11.98
CA LYS A 251 19.72 3.31 -11.49
C LYS A 251 19.34 2.16 -12.41
N ILE A 252 20.33 1.38 -12.84
CA ILE A 252 20.12 0.18 -13.65
C ILE A 252 20.78 -1.01 -12.95
N ILE A 253 20.03 -2.10 -12.83
CA ILE A 253 20.44 -3.36 -12.22
C ILE A 253 20.26 -4.46 -13.26
N TYR A 254 21.24 -5.37 -13.37
CA TYR A 254 21.20 -6.52 -14.26
C TYR A 254 21.50 -7.78 -13.44
N GLY A 255 21.08 -8.93 -13.92
CA GLY A 255 21.48 -10.20 -13.32
C GLY A 255 20.88 -11.40 -14.04
N SER A 256 21.23 -12.58 -13.56
CA SER A 256 20.69 -13.85 -14.02
C SER A 256 19.65 -14.37 -13.03
N PHE A 257 18.48 -14.74 -13.54
CA PHE A 257 17.36 -15.18 -12.72
C PHE A 257 17.63 -16.59 -12.16
N GLU A 258 18.28 -17.46 -12.94
CA GLU A 258 18.52 -18.87 -12.56
C GLU A 258 19.74 -19.05 -11.65
N ASN A 259 20.72 -18.14 -11.69
CA ASN A 259 21.96 -18.28 -10.93
C ASN A 259 21.88 -17.75 -9.48
N GLY A 260 20.71 -17.32 -9.03
CA GLY A 260 20.50 -16.78 -7.69
C GLY A 260 21.00 -15.33 -7.51
N ASP A 261 21.26 -14.63 -8.62
CA ASP A 261 21.79 -13.26 -8.63
C ASP A 261 20.69 -12.18 -8.47
N LEU A 262 19.52 -12.55 -7.95
CA LEU A 262 18.40 -11.62 -7.76
C LEU A 262 18.78 -10.44 -6.84
N PRO A 263 18.20 -9.25 -7.06
CA PRO A 263 18.48 -8.12 -6.20
C PRO A 263 18.10 -8.40 -4.73
N ASN A 264 18.83 -7.79 -3.80
CA ASN A 264 18.46 -7.81 -2.39
C ASN A 264 16.99 -7.40 -2.23
N ARG A 265 16.23 -8.13 -1.41
CA ARG A 265 14.80 -7.88 -1.15
C ARG A 265 13.89 -8.00 -2.40
N TRP A 266 14.32 -8.73 -3.43
CA TRP A 266 13.45 -9.08 -4.58
C TRP A 266 12.12 -9.70 -4.16
N GLY A 267 12.14 -10.62 -3.17
CA GLY A 267 10.91 -11.21 -2.63
C GLY A 267 9.92 -10.17 -2.10
N SER A 268 10.40 -9.17 -1.34
CA SER A 268 9.55 -8.07 -0.86
C SER A 268 8.98 -7.23 -2.01
N PHE A 269 9.76 -6.97 -3.06
CA PHE A 269 9.24 -6.29 -4.26
C PHE A 269 8.13 -7.10 -4.95
N VAL A 270 8.31 -8.41 -5.07
CA VAL A 270 7.29 -9.31 -5.62
C VAL A 270 6.04 -9.32 -4.76
N GLU A 271 6.17 -9.40 -3.43
CA GLU A 271 5.05 -9.37 -2.49
C GLU A 271 4.24 -8.06 -2.59
N THR A 272 4.92 -6.91 -2.56
CA THR A 272 4.31 -5.59 -2.74
C THR A 272 3.56 -5.49 -4.08
N LEU A 273 4.17 -5.97 -5.17
CA LEU A 273 3.54 -5.98 -6.49
C LEU A 273 2.35 -6.95 -6.58
N GLN A 274 2.47 -8.16 -6.03
CA GLN A 274 1.39 -9.15 -6.01
C GLN A 274 0.18 -8.64 -5.25
N PHE A 275 0.39 -8.05 -4.06
CA PHE A 275 -0.68 -7.45 -3.28
C PHE A 275 -1.45 -6.38 -4.08
N PHE A 276 -0.74 -5.54 -4.82
CA PHE A 276 -1.35 -4.57 -5.73
C PHE A 276 -2.19 -5.26 -6.82
N LEU A 277 -1.64 -6.27 -7.50
CA LEU A 277 -2.33 -6.95 -8.60
C LEU A 277 -3.57 -7.73 -8.13
N GLU A 278 -3.48 -8.42 -6.99
CA GLU A 278 -4.57 -9.21 -6.41
C GLU A 278 -5.75 -8.32 -5.99
N SER A 279 -5.46 -7.13 -5.47
CA SER A 279 -6.47 -6.14 -5.07
C SER A 279 -7.37 -5.72 -6.24
N TYR A 280 -6.88 -5.79 -7.48
CA TYR A 280 -7.58 -5.29 -8.67
C TYR A 280 -7.79 -6.34 -9.78
N GLY A 281 -7.35 -7.59 -9.59
CA GLY A 281 -7.19 -8.62 -10.63
C GLY A 281 -8.45 -8.98 -11.44
N LEU A 282 -9.04 -10.15 -11.21
CA LEU A 282 -10.10 -10.73 -12.09
C LEU A 282 -11.37 -9.86 -12.25
N GLY A 283 -11.51 -8.79 -11.47
CA GLY A 283 -12.70 -7.95 -11.44
C GLY A 283 -13.95 -8.72 -10.97
N LYS A 284 -15.07 -8.02 -10.81
CA LYS A 284 -16.30 -8.63 -10.25
C LYS A 284 -16.98 -9.61 -11.19
N VAL A 285 -16.84 -9.43 -12.50
CA VAL A 285 -17.54 -10.21 -13.54
C VAL A 285 -16.97 -11.62 -13.67
N LEU A 286 -15.66 -11.78 -13.52
CA LEU A 286 -14.98 -13.08 -13.64
C LEU A 286 -14.66 -13.69 -12.27
N ASN A 287 -15.00 -13.02 -11.17
CA ASN A 287 -14.79 -13.54 -9.83
C ASN A 287 -15.99 -14.41 -9.38
N PRO A 288 -15.82 -15.74 -9.28
CA PRO A 288 -16.91 -16.67 -8.93
C PRO A 288 -17.43 -16.49 -7.51
N ARG A 289 -16.69 -15.79 -6.64
CA ARG A 289 -17.18 -15.39 -5.31
C ARG A 289 -18.24 -14.29 -5.38
N ILE A 290 -18.31 -13.55 -6.49
CA ILE A 290 -19.18 -12.38 -6.67
C ILE A 290 -20.29 -12.63 -7.69
N PHE A 291 -19.98 -13.11 -8.90
CA PHE A 291 -21.00 -13.27 -9.93
C PHE A 291 -21.93 -14.46 -9.62
N GLY A 292 -23.20 -14.35 -10.01
CA GLY A 292 -24.20 -15.41 -9.76
C GLY A 292 -24.74 -15.47 -8.33
N LYS A 293 -24.17 -14.71 -7.39
CA LYS A 293 -24.69 -14.61 -6.01
C LYS A 293 -25.91 -13.68 -5.95
N ARG A 294 -26.94 -14.12 -5.23
CA ARG A 294 -28.14 -13.32 -4.95
C ARG A 294 -27.78 -12.17 -4.01
N LYS A 295 -28.36 -10.98 -4.18
CA LYS A 295 -28.28 -9.91 -3.17
C LYS A 295 -29.29 -10.12 -2.04
N ARG A 296 -28.89 -9.81 -0.81
CA ARG A 296 -29.78 -9.76 0.36
C ARG A 296 -30.93 -8.79 0.11
N ARG A 297 -32.15 -9.19 0.46
CA ARG A 297 -33.32 -8.29 0.47
C ARG A 297 -33.49 -7.67 1.86
N LEU A 298 -34.13 -6.50 1.90
CA LEU A 298 -34.44 -5.83 3.16
C LEU A 298 -35.25 -6.78 4.07
N GLY A 299 -34.83 -6.91 5.32
CA GLY A 299 -35.46 -7.79 6.31
C GLY A 299 -34.92 -9.23 6.34
N GLU A 300 -33.93 -9.57 5.51
CA GLU A 300 -33.26 -10.88 5.57
C GLU A 300 -32.03 -10.86 6.49
N TYR A 301 -31.85 -11.95 7.22
CA TYR A 301 -30.67 -12.29 8.02
C TYR A 301 -29.60 -12.95 7.14
N ILE A 302 -28.33 -12.68 7.45
CA ILE A 302 -27.18 -13.25 6.75
C ILE A 302 -26.69 -14.45 7.55
N PHE A 303 -26.85 -15.64 7.00
CA PHE A 303 -26.38 -16.90 7.59
C PHE A 303 -25.10 -17.32 6.87
N CYS A 304 -23.99 -17.25 7.59
CA CYS A 304 -22.68 -17.71 7.14
C CYS A 304 -22.44 -19.12 7.68
N SER A 305 -22.20 -20.06 6.78
CA SER A 305 -21.74 -21.40 7.12
C SER A 305 -20.22 -21.39 7.16
N VAL A 306 -19.61 -21.77 8.29
CA VAL A 306 -18.15 -21.74 8.48
C VAL A 306 -17.60 -23.11 8.83
N VAL A 307 -16.38 -23.40 8.38
CA VAL A 307 -15.62 -24.60 8.74
C VAL A 307 -14.35 -24.22 9.49
N PHE A 308 -13.98 -25.03 10.47
CA PHE A 308 -12.72 -24.92 11.19
C PHE A 308 -11.66 -25.80 10.52
N SER A 309 -10.38 -25.46 10.69
CA SER A 309 -9.23 -26.06 9.98
C SER A 309 -9.16 -27.59 10.01
N ASP A 310 -9.78 -28.22 11.02
CA ASP A 310 -9.77 -29.67 11.24
C ASP A 310 -11.17 -30.32 11.21
N SER A 311 -12.20 -29.62 10.71
CA SER A 311 -13.58 -30.12 10.71
C SER A 311 -14.17 -30.21 9.31
N GLU A 312 -14.73 -31.38 8.98
CA GLU A 312 -15.60 -31.54 7.80
C GLU A 312 -17.02 -30.97 8.02
N LYS A 313 -17.35 -30.61 9.27
CA LYS A 313 -18.66 -30.04 9.61
C LYS A 313 -18.63 -28.53 9.52
N SER A 314 -19.67 -27.97 8.91
CA SER A 314 -19.92 -26.54 8.91
C SER A 314 -20.92 -26.13 9.99
N TYR A 315 -20.79 -24.90 10.48
CA TYR A 315 -21.60 -24.32 11.53
C TYR A 315 -22.16 -22.98 11.08
N TYR A 316 -23.40 -22.68 11.44
CA TYR A 316 -24.03 -21.41 11.11
C TYR A 316 -23.67 -20.33 12.12
N TYR A 317 -23.31 -19.16 11.59
CA TYR A 317 -23.17 -17.91 12.31
C TYR A 317 -23.97 -16.82 11.57
N LEU A 318 -24.38 -15.81 12.32
CA LEU A 318 -25.00 -14.62 11.75
C LEU A 318 -23.95 -13.58 11.39
N SER A 319 -24.19 -12.81 10.34
CA SER A 319 -23.40 -11.62 10.00
C SER A 319 -24.31 -10.40 9.92
N ASN A 320 -23.79 -9.24 10.31
CA ASN A 320 -24.44 -7.96 10.02
C ASN A 320 -23.88 -7.34 8.74
N SER A 321 -22.67 -7.72 8.36
CA SER A 321 -22.00 -7.32 7.14
C SER A 321 -22.37 -8.19 5.92
N ASP A 322 -22.71 -7.54 4.82
CA ASP A 322 -22.86 -8.14 3.48
C ASP A 322 -21.55 -8.13 2.67
N THR A 323 -20.44 -7.70 3.27
CA THR A 323 -19.11 -7.72 2.62
C THR A 323 -18.40 -9.05 2.72
N ILE A 324 -18.81 -9.92 3.64
CA ILE A 324 -18.24 -11.27 3.80
C ILE A 324 -18.58 -12.11 2.57
N LEU A 325 -17.57 -12.76 2.00
CA LEU A 325 -17.66 -13.64 0.86
C LEU A 325 -17.29 -15.08 1.23
N GLU A 326 -17.77 -16.02 0.42
CA GLU A 326 -17.31 -17.41 0.53
C GLU A 326 -15.79 -17.51 0.28
N GLY A 327 -15.11 -18.24 1.15
CA GLY A 327 -13.66 -18.36 1.18
C GLY A 327 -12.97 -17.40 2.16
N ASP A 328 -13.68 -16.41 2.70
CA ASP A 328 -13.10 -15.46 3.66
C ASP A 328 -12.78 -16.15 4.99
N HIS A 329 -11.73 -15.65 5.66
CA HIS A 329 -11.37 -16.05 7.01
C HIS A 329 -11.97 -15.07 8.01
N VAL A 330 -12.73 -15.59 8.98
CA VAL A 330 -13.49 -14.79 9.95
C VAL A 330 -13.24 -15.28 11.37
N GLN A 331 -13.38 -14.41 12.37
CA GLN A 331 -13.34 -14.79 13.77
C GLN A 331 -14.76 -15.10 14.27
N VAL A 332 -14.95 -16.27 14.87
CA VAL A 332 -16.25 -16.70 15.39
C VAL A 332 -16.18 -17.12 16.85
N PRO A 333 -17.15 -16.74 17.69
CA PRO A 333 -17.18 -17.12 19.10
C PRO A 333 -17.60 -18.59 19.27
N VAL A 334 -16.77 -19.40 19.90
CA VAL A 334 -17.06 -20.79 20.28
C VAL A 334 -17.36 -20.91 21.78
N GLY A 335 -17.93 -22.03 22.22
CA GLY A 335 -18.14 -22.31 23.65
C GLY A 335 -19.09 -21.34 24.37
N ASN A 336 -19.16 -21.43 25.71
CA ASN A 336 -19.92 -20.49 26.53
C ASN A 336 -19.06 -19.37 27.14
N ASP A 337 -17.74 -19.51 27.00
CA ASP A 337 -16.70 -18.61 27.48
C ASP A 337 -16.39 -17.46 26.51
N GLY A 338 -16.95 -17.49 25.30
CA GLY A 338 -16.83 -16.41 24.33
C GLY A 338 -15.45 -16.36 23.64
N GLN A 339 -14.65 -17.42 23.74
CA GLN A 339 -13.39 -17.52 23.02
C GLN A 339 -13.65 -17.45 21.51
N THR A 340 -12.88 -16.65 20.77
CA THR A 340 -12.96 -16.57 19.32
C THR A 340 -11.97 -17.52 18.66
N ILE A 341 -12.39 -18.17 17.59
CA ILE A 341 -11.54 -19.03 16.77
C ILE A 341 -11.70 -18.62 15.31
N GLY A 342 -10.59 -18.64 14.57
CA GLY A 342 -10.59 -18.44 13.12
C GLY A 342 -11.29 -19.58 12.39
N ALA A 343 -12.23 -19.23 11.52
CA ALA A 343 -12.95 -20.17 10.66
C ALA A 343 -13.00 -19.64 9.23
N ARG A 344 -13.21 -20.54 8.27
CA ARG A 344 -13.36 -20.18 6.85
C ARG A 344 -14.82 -20.27 6.44
N VAL A 345 -15.32 -19.23 5.78
CA VAL A 345 -16.69 -19.21 5.24
C VAL A 345 -16.78 -20.14 4.03
N VAL A 346 -17.76 -21.03 4.01
CA VAL A 346 -17.99 -22.00 2.93
C VAL A 346 -19.30 -21.81 2.19
N ASP A 347 -20.28 -21.14 2.80
CA ASP A 347 -21.57 -20.84 2.17
C ASP A 347 -22.22 -19.63 2.84
N ILE A 348 -22.98 -18.84 2.06
CA ILE A 348 -23.71 -17.67 2.56
C ILE A 348 -25.14 -17.71 2.04
N ASN A 349 -26.10 -17.70 2.97
CA ASN A 349 -27.52 -17.74 2.66
C ASN A 349 -28.28 -16.57 3.31
N TYR A 350 -29.38 -16.16 2.68
CA TYR A 350 -30.24 -15.10 3.17
C TYR A 350 -31.64 -15.65 3.47
N TYR A 351 -32.13 -15.38 4.69
CA TYR A 351 -33.42 -15.87 5.17
C TYR A 351 -34.23 -14.74 5.81
N THR A 352 -35.54 -14.70 5.58
CA THR A 352 -36.44 -13.87 6.41
C THR A 352 -36.56 -14.47 7.80
N ALA A 353 -37.05 -13.69 8.78
CA ALA A 353 -37.24 -14.16 10.16
C ALA A 353 -38.07 -15.46 10.24
N GLU A 354 -39.05 -15.66 9.35
CA GLU A 354 -39.90 -16.86 9.36
C GLU A 354 -39.27 -18.09 8.69
N ALA A 355 -38.20 -17.91 7.92
CA ALA A 355 -37.59 -18.94 7.08
C ALA A 355 -36.18 -19.36 7.56
N VAL A 356 -35.73 -18.85 8.69
CA VAL A 356 -34.40 -19.15 9.24
C VAL A 356 -34.23 -20.65 9.55
N PRO A 357 -33.08 -21.25 9.23
CA PRO A 357 -32.83 -22.68 9.49
C PRO A 357 -32.65 -22.99 10.98
N PHE A 358 -32.30 -21.97 11.79
CA PHE A 358 -32.14 -22.07 13.24
C PHE A 358 -32.65 -20.79 13.92
N PRO A 359 -33.15 -20.87 15.17
CA PRO A 359 -33.61 -19.70 15.91
C PRO A 359 -32.52 -18.65 16.06
N ILE A 360 -32.79 -17.43 15.63
CA ILE A 360 -31.82 -16.32 15.56
C ILE A 360 -31.21 -16.02 16.94
N ASP A 361 -32.01 -16.15 18.00
CA ASP A 361 -31.60 -15.95 19.39
C ASP A 361 -30.62 -17.00 19.93
N GLN A 362 -30.43 -18.11 19.21
CA GLN A 362 -29.52 -19.20 19.58
C GLN A 362 -28.25 -19.22 18.73
N ILE A 363 -28.17 -18.39 17.69
CA ILE A 363 -27.03 -18.33 16.78
C ILE A 363 -26.16 -17.14 17.16
N LYS A 364 -24.85 -17.37 17.19
CA LYS A 364 -23.89 -16.32 17.46
C LYS A 364 -23.52 -15.56 16.19
N TYR A 365 -23.04 -14.35 16.38
CA TYR A 365 -22.57 -13.51 15.28
C TYR A 365 -21.08 -13.75 15.01
N ILE A 366 -20.68 -13.62 13.75
CA ILE A 366 -19.28 -13.40 13.38
C ILE A 366 -18.81 -12.12 14.08
N VAL A 367 -17.58 -12.15 14.60
CA VAL A 367 -16.95 -10.96 15.15
C VAL A 367 -16.47 -10.13 13.97
N GLU A 368 -17.02 -8.92 13.84
CA GLU A 368 -16.64 -7.94 12.84
C GLU A 368 -15.61 -7.01 13.50
N ASP A 369 -14.44 -6.84 12.87
CA ASP A 369 -13.36 -5.92 13.30
C ASP A 369 -13.69 -4.46 12.97
#